data_AF-A0A7K0P2X3-F1
#
_entry.id   AF-A0A7K0P2X3-F1
#
_cell.length_a   1.000
_cell.length_b   1.000
_cell.length_c   1.000
_cell.angle_alpha   90.00
_cell.angle_beta   90.00
_cell.angle_gamma   90.00
#
_symmetry.space_group_name_H-M   'P 1'
#
loop_
_entity.id
_entity.type
_entity.pdbx_description
1 polymer ?
#
loop_
_entity_poly.entity_id
_entity_poly.type
_entity_poly.pdbx_seq_one_letter_code
_entity_poly.pdbx_strand_id
1 'polypeptide(L)' 'MIESRRIARYAFLDEVALQREDREVVLWRGFDEVLARDVSIRLLPQDDPRATAVIAAAQASALVEDRRLL' A
#
# COMPACT_ATOMS: atom_id res chain seq x y z
N MET A 1 -9.85 -11.55 -19.93
CA MET A 1 -8.48 -11.01 -19.80
C MET A 1 -8.56 -9.87 -18.82
N ILE A 2 -8.14 -10.08 -17.57
CA ILE A 2 -8.07 -9.00 -16.59
C ILE A 2 -6.70 -8.37 -16.84
N GLU A 3 -6.66 -7.12 -17.28
CA GLU A 3 -5.40 -6.38 -17.39
C GLU A 3 -4.75 -6.36 -16.01
N SER A 4 -3.57 -6.97 -15.88
CA SER A 4 -2.83 -7.02 -14.62
C SER A 4 -2.40 -5.61 -14.24
N ARG A 5 -3.22 -4.93 -13.43
CA ARG A 5 -2.90 -3.63 -12.85
C ARG A 5 -1.73 -3.83 -11.90
N ARG A 6 -0.58 -3.25 -12.23
CA ARG A 6 0.68 -3.41 -11.47
C ARG A 6 1.27 -2.05 -11.18
N ILE A 7 1.85 -1.88 -9.99
CA ILE A 7 2.69 -0.73 -9.66
C ILE A 7 4.03 -1.21 -9.13
N ALA A 8 5.11 -0.85 -9.81
CA ALA A 8 6.45 -1.37 -9.53
C ALA A 8 6.45 -2.91 -9.40
N ARG A 9 6.70 -3.45 -8.20
CA ARG A 9 6.74 -4.91 -7.92
C ARG A 9 5.42 -5.49 -7.39
N TYR A 10 4.39 -4.67 -7.23
CA TYR A 10 3.13 -5.06 -6.59
C TYR A 10 2.05 -5.30 -7.64
N ALA A 11 1.55 -6.52 -7.71
CA ALA A 11 0.38 -6.89 -8.51
C ALA A 11 -0.89 -6.63 -7.71
N PHE A 12 -1.91 -6.05 -8.35
CA PHE A 12 -3.23 -5.85 -7.74
C PHE A 12 -4.07 -7.10 -7.96
N LEU A 13 -4.69 -7.61 -6.90
CA LEU A 13 -5.56 -8.79 -6.96
C LEU A 13 -7.02 -8.37 -6.90
N ASP A 14 -7.50 -7.99 -5.72
CA ASP A 14 -8.91 -7.69 -5.46
C ASP A 14 -9.04 -6.32 -4.77
N GLU A 15 -10.01 -5.51 -5.21
CA GLU A 15 -10.37 -4.31 -4.46
C GLU A 15 -11.11 -4.72 -3.18
N VAL A 16 -10.66 -4.20 -2.04
CA VAL A 16 -11.29 -4.44 -0.75
C VAL A 16 -12.42 -3.43 -0.58
N ALA A 17 -13.65 -3.91 -0.60
CA ALA A 17 -14.84 -3.10 -0.33
C ALA A 17 -14.83 -2.62 1.13
N LEU A 18 -14.36 -1.40 1.37
CA LEU A 18 -14.46 -0.74 2.66
C LEU A 18 -15.82 -0.03 2.77
N GLN A 19 -16.52 -0.16 3.90
CA GLN A 19 -17.59 0.76 4.26
C GLN A 19 -16.94 2.14 4.50
N ARG A 20 -17.05 3.05 3.53
CA ARG A 20 -16.24 4.28 3.48
C ARG A 20 -16.92 5.46 4.16
N GLU A 21 -16.24 6.08 5.13
CA GLU A 21 -16.41 7.52 5.41
C GLU A 21 -15.62 8.36 4.40
N ASP A 22 -14.50 7.83 3.91
CA ASP A 22 -13.60 8.54 3.01
C ASP A 22 -13.53 7.87 1.63
N ARG A 23 -14.25 8.45 0.67
CA ARG A 23 -14.48 7.84 -0.64
C ARG A 23 -13.26 7.85 -1.55
N GLU A 24 -12.23 8.62 -1.22
CA GLU A 24 -11.10 8.87 -2.12
C GLU A 24 -9.95 7.87 -1.95
N VAL A 25 -9.86 7.20 -0.80
CA VAL A 25 -8.84 6.18 -0.53
C VAL A 25 -9.35 4.79 -0.91
N VAL A 26 -8.63 4.12 -1.81
CA VAL A 26 -8.97 2.75 -2.25
C VAL A 26 -8.00 1.74 -1.64
N LEU A 27 -8.52 0.67 -1.07
CA LEU A 27 -7.73 -0.44 -0.54
C LEU A 27 -7.82 -1.64 -1.48
N TRP A 28 -6.68 -2.25 -1.76
CA TRP A 28 -6.56 -3.47 -2.54
C TRP A 28 -5.82 -4.54 -1.77
N ARG A 29 -6.22 -5.79 -1.98
CA ARG A 29 -5.33 -6.92 -1.80
C ARG A 29 -4.38 -6.96 -3.00
N GLY A 30 -3.09 -7.10 -2.72
CA GLY A 30 -2.06 -7.24 -3.73
C GLY A 30 -1.09 -8.35 -3.41
N PHE A 31 -0.15 -8.57 -4.32
CA PHE A 31 0.93 -9.54 -4.16
C PHE A 31 2.29 -8.88 -4.45
N ASP A 32 3.25 -9.06 -3.55
CA ASP A 32 4.64 -8.68 -3.77
C ASP A 32 5.37 -9.85 -4.43
N GLU A 33 5.68 -9.72 -5.72
CA GLU A 33 6.30 -10.79 -6.52
C GLU A 33 7.73 -11.09 -6.10
N VAL A 34 8.44 -10.11 -5.53
CA VAL A 34 9.84 -10.28 -5.10
C VAL A 34 9.91 -11.07 -3.80
N LEU A 35 8.99 -10.78 -2.88
CA LEU A 35 8.92 -11.43 -1.57
C LEU A 35 7.96 -12.63 -1.55
N ALA A 36 7.30 -12.91 -2.68
CA ALA A 36 6.30 -13.95 -2.86
C ALA A 36 5.24 -13.98 -1.74
N ARG A 37 4.64 -12.82 -1.42
CA ARG A 37 3.67 -12.69 -0.31
C ARG A 37 2.48 -11.78 -0.64
N ASP A 38 1.35 -12.07 -0.01
CA ASP A 38 0.19 -11.17 0.01
C ASP A 38 0.53 -9.86 0.74
N VAL A 39 0.04 -8.74 0.21
CA VAL A 39 0.21 -7.40 0.78
C VAL A 39 -1.09 -6.58 0.67
N SER A 40 -1.22 -5.57 1.53
CA SER A 40 -2.29 -4.57 1.43
C SER A 40 -1.77 -3.31 0.73
N ILE A 41 -2.45 -2.85 -0.31
CA ILE A 41 -2.09 -1.64 -1.07
C ILE A 41 -3.17 -0.58 -0.86
N ARG A 42 -2.79 0.57 -0.29
CA ARG A 42 -3.67 1.75 -0.18
C ARG A 42 -3.28 2.77 -1.23
N LEU A 43 -4.26 3.16 -2.05
CA LEU A 43 -4.13 4.24 -3.02
C LEU A 43 -4.84 5.48 -2.49
N LEU A 44 -4.13 6.60 -2.50
CA LEU A 44 -4.65 7.94 -2.23
C LEU A 44 -4.54 8.79 -3.52
N PRO A 45 -5.42 9.79 -3.71
CA PRO A 45 -5.22 10.80 -4.75
C PRO A 45 -3.86 11.45 -4.64
N GLN A 46 -3.26 11.84 -5.77
CA GLN A 46 -1.96 12.48 -5.79
C GLN A 46 -1.95 13.81 -5.02
N ASP A 47 -3.05 14.55 -5.10
CA ASP A 47 -3.22 15.85 -4.45
C ASP A 47 -3.86 15.73 -3.04
N ASP A 48 -3.95 14.52 -2.47
CA ASP A 48 -4.51 14.33 -1.13
C ASP A 48 -3.64 15.10 -0.10
N PRO A 49 -4.22 16.03 0.68
CA PRO A 49 -3.45 16.86 1.62
C PRO A 49 -2.76 16.04 2.71
N ARG A 50 -3.13 14.77 2.89
CA ARG A 50 -2.55 13.86 3.88
C ARG A 50 -1.35 13.08 3.36
N ALA A 51 -1.03 13.17 2.06
CA ALA A 51 0.03 12.39 1.42
C ALA A 51 1.36 12.45 2.19
N THR A 52 1.80 13.65 2.56
CA THR A 52 3.04 13.86 3.33
C THR A 52 3.02 13.14 4.68
N ALA A 53 1.90 13.22 5.41
CA ALA A 53 1.75 12.57 6.71
C ALA A 53 1.75 11.03 6.58
N VAL A 54 1.09 10.51 5.54
CA VAL A 54 1.05 9.06 5.26
C VAL A 54 2.44 8.53 4.91
N ILE A 55 3.20 9.24 4.07
CA ILE A 55 4.57 8.85 3.73
C ILE A 55 5.47 8.85 4.98
N ALA A 56 5.40 9.89 5.80
CA ALA A 56 6.17 9.98 7.04
C ALA A 56 5.84 8.82 8.00
N ALA A 57 4.55 8.51 8.19
CA ALA A 57 4.12 7.39 9.02
C ALA A 57 4.60 6.02 8.48
N ALA A 58 4.57 5.83 7.15
CA ALA A 58 5.06 4.62 6.50
C ALA A 58 6.58 4.45 6.70
N GLN A 59 7.36 5.53 6.57
CA GLN A 59 8.80 5.52 6.81
C GLN A 59 9.13 5.18 8.27
N ALA A 60 8.43 5.81 9.22
CA ALA A 60 8.61 5.52 10.65
C ALA A 60 8.27 4.06 10.99
N SER A 61 7.24 3.49 10.35
CA SER A 61 6.84 2.09 10.56
C SER A 61 7.79 1.08 9.92
N ALA A 62 8.53 1.49 8.88
CA ALA A 62 9.51 0.65 8.19
C ALA A 62 10.89 0.66 8.86
N LEU A 63 11.09 1.48 9.89
CA LEU A 63 12.32 1.50 10.66
C LEU A 63 12.37 0.25 11.55
N VAL A 64 13.20 -0.72 11.16
CA VAL A 64 13.53 -1.86 12.01
C VAL A 64 14.46 -1.36 13.11
N GLU A 65 13.93 -1.12 14.31
CA GLU A 65 14.73 -0.84 15.51
C GLU A 65 15.35 -2.12 16.11
N ASP A 66 15.87 -3.02 15.28
CA ASP A 66 16.59 -4.18 15.80
C ASP A 66 18.02 -3.77 16.17
N ARG A 67 18.26 -3.58 17.48
CA ARG A 67 19.59 -3.29 18.04
C ARG A 67 20.63 -4.40 17.76
N ARG A 68 20.24 -5.55 17.22
CA ARG A 68 21.14 -6.63 16.79
C ARG A 68 21.54 -6.53 15.31
N LEU A 69 20.92 -5.63 14.54
CA LEU A 69 21.22 -5.35 13.14
C LEU A 69 22.00 -4.04 12.93
N LEU A 70 22.39 -3.35 14.00
CA LEU A 70 23.22 -2.14 14.00
C LEU A 70 24.63 -2.42 14.53
#